data_AF-A0A643BS90-F1
#
_entry.id   AF-A0A643BS90-F1
#
_cell.length_a   1.000
_cell.length_b   1.000
_cell.length_c   1.000
_cell.angle_alpha   90.00
_cell.angle_beta   90.00
_cell.angle_gamma   90.00
#
_symmetry.space_group_name_H-M   'P 1'
#
loop_
_entity.id
_entity.type
_entity.pdbx_description
1 polymer ?
#
loop_
_entity_poly.entity_id
_entity_poly.type
_entity_poly.pdbx_seq_one_letter_code
_entity_poly.pdbx_strand_id
1 'polypeptide(L)' 'MTGSLDVEFTCPFCNHEKSCDMKMDQARNTGVISCTMCLEEFQTPITYLSEPVDVYSDLIDACEAANH' A
#
# COMPACT_ATOMS: atom_id res chain seq x y z
N MET A 1 -14.19 -22.90 -3.80
CA MET A 1 -13.25 -23.61 -2.91
C MET A 1 -12.00 -22.76 -2.86
N THR A 2 -11.63 -22.29 -1.66
CA THR A 2 -10.29 -21.80 -1.25
C THR A 2 -9.64 -20.72 -2.13
N GLY A 3 -9.41 -19.50 -1.66
CA GLY A 3 -8.80 -19.13 -0.39
C GLY A 3 -7.71 -18.09 -0.70
N SER A 4 -7.50 -17.16 0.23
CA SER A 4 -6.67 -15.95 0.13
C SER A 4 -7.35 -14.80 -0.62
N LEU A 5 -7.86 -13.79 0.11
CA LEU A 5 -7.79 -12.43 -0.40
C LEU A 5 -6.29 -12.09 -0.44
N ASP A 6 -5.58 -12.57 -1.45
CA ASP A 6 -4.36 -11.91 -1.87
C ASP A 6 -4.82 -10.49 -2.18
N VAL A 7 -4.43 -9.52 -1.36
CA VAL A 7 -4.91 -8.16 -1.57
C VAL A 7 -4.10 -7.63 -2.75
N GLU A 8 -4.65 -7.84 -3.94
CA GLU A 8 -4.03 -7.54 -5.22
C GLU A 8 -4.02 -6.03 -5.44
N PHE A 9 -3.01 -5.37 -4.89
CA PHE A 9 -2.85 -3.93 -5.00
C PHE A 9 -2.13 -3.57 -6.30
N THR A 10 -2.68 -2.58 -7.01
CA THR A 10 -2.11 -2.05 -8.26
C THR A 10 -1.28 -0.82 -7.93
N CYS A 11 -0.05 -0.73 -8.43
CA CYS A 11 0.75 0.46 -8.15
C CYS A 11 0.18 1.68 -8.89
N PRO A 12 -0.17 2.80 -8.23
CA PRO A 12 -0.66 4.00 -8.93
C PRO A 12 0.42 4.70 -9.76
N PHE A 13 1.71 4.44 -9.50
CA PHE A 13 2.82 5.04 -10.23
C PHE A 13 3.09 4.34 -11.57
N CYS A 14 3.21 3.01 -11.56
CA CYS A 14 3.54 2.23 -12.75
C CYS A 14 2.38 1.42 -13.33
N ASN A 15 1.20 1.50 -12.71
CA ASN A 15 -0.04 0.85 -13.14
C ASN A 15 0.07 -0.68 -13.34
N HIS A 16 1.00 -1.32 -12.65
CA HIS A 16 1.17 -2.77 -12.66
C HIS A 16 0.36 -3.41 -11.54
N GLU A 17 -0.45 -4.41 -11.91
CA GLU A 17 -1.22 -5.24 -11.00
C GLU A 17 -0.31 -6.13 -10.13
N LYS A 18 -0.77 -6.45 -8.91
CA LYS A 18 -0.09 -7.32 -7.93
C LYS A 18 1.39 -7.01 -7.68
N SER A 19 1.76 -5.75 -7.80
CA SER A 19 3.15 -5.31 -7.76
C SER A 19 3.52 -4.55 -6.50
N CYS A 20 2.54 -4.28 -5.63
CA CYS A 20 2.75 -3.62 -4.34
C CYS A 20 2.82 -4.64 -3.21
N ASP A 21 3.94 -4.65 -2.49
CA ASP A 21 4.12 -5.37 -1.25
C ASP A 21 3.82 -4.44 -0.07
N MET A 22 3.06 -4.91 0.91
CA MET A 22 2.63 -4.10 2.04
C MET A 22 3.08 -4.71 3.36
N LYS A 23 3.72 -3.88 4.19
CA LYS A 23 4.24 -4.25 5.48
C LYS A 23 3.66 -3.34 6.56
N MET A 24 2.98 -3.94 7.54
CA MET A 24 2.44 -3.23 8.69
C MET A 24 3.35 -3.35 9.89
N ASP A 25 4.06 -2.27 10.22
CA ASP A 25 4.86 -2.16 11.44
C ASP A 25 4.00 -1.58 12.57
N GLN A 26 3.19 -2.44 13.21
CA GLN A 26 2.34 -2.05 14.34
C GLN A 26 3.13 -1.50 15.53
N ALA A 27 4.37 -1.96 15.73
CA ALA A 27 5.26 -1.47 16.79
C ALA A 27 5.64 0.01 16.62
N ARG A 28 5.66 0.49 15.37
CA ARG A 28 5.97 1.88 15.02
C ARG A 28 4.73 2.64 14.57
N ASN A 29 3.57 1.99 14.55
CA ASN A 29 2.34 2.54 13.99
C ASN A 29 2.58 3.07 12.57
N THR A 30 3.33 2.33 11.74
CA THR A 30 3.66 2.74 10.36
C THR A 30 3.36 1.61 9.39
N GLY A 31 2.60 1.91 8.34
CA GLY A 31 2.39 1.05 7.18
C GLY A 31 3.37 1.46 6.09
N VAL A 32 4.06 0.48 5.52
CA VAL A 32 5.01 0.67 4.44
C VAL A 32 4.52 -0.09 3.22
N ILE A 33 4.41 0.58 2.08
CA ILE A 33 4.11 -0.04 0.79
C ILE A 33 5.32 0.13 -0.10
N SER A 34 5.77 -0.96 -0.73
CA SER A 34 6.87 -0.93 -1.69
C SER A 34 6.43 -1.59 -2.99
N CYS A 35 6.68 -0.94 -4.12
CA CYS A 35 6.40 -1.53 -5.42
C CYS A 35 7.60 -2.30 -5.94
N THR A 36 7.42 -3.57 -6.34
CA THR A 36 8.51 -4.38 -6.92
C THR A 36 8.85 -3.99 -8.37
N MET A 37 7.97 -3.24 -9.04
CA MET A 37 8.14 -2.85 -10.44
C MET A 37 8.81 -1.49 -10.59
N CYS A 38 8.30 -0.44 -9.94
CA CYS A 38 8.91 0.89 -9.95
C CYS A 38 9.87 1.15 -8.79
N LEU A 39 9.93 0.26 -7.78
CA LEU A 39 10.77 0.40 -6.58
C LEU A 39 10.45 1.63 -5.72
N GLU A 40 9.27 2.21 -5.92
CA GLU A 40 8.75 3.30 -5.09
C GLU A 40 8.35 2.77 -3.71
N GLU A 41 8.72 3.50 -2.65
CA GLU A 41 8.34 3.20 -1.27
C GLU A 41 7.49 4.34 -0.71
N PHE A 42 6.38 3.98 -0.07
CA PHE A 42 5.47 4.89 0.59
C PHE A 42 5.27 4.47 2.04
N GLN A 43 5.25 5.45 2.94
CA GLN A 43 5.08 5.23 4.36
C GLN A 43 3.96 6.12 4.88
N THR A 44 3.00 5.52 5.59
CA THR A 44 1.87 6.24 6.19
C THR A 44 1.64 5.76 7.63
N PRO A 45 1.25 6.65 8.56
CA PRO A 45 0.92 6.24 9.92
C PRO A 45 -0.31 5.32 9.95
N ILE A 46 -0.20 4.20 10.66
CA ILE A 46 -1.29 3.22 10.84
C ILE A 46 -1.68 3.07 12.30
N THR A 47 -2.95 2.75 12.52
CA THR A 47 -3.49 2.44 13.85
C THR A 47 -3.75 0.94 14.00
N TYR A 48 -4.13 0.50 15.21
CA TYR A 48 -4.52 -0.89 15.45
C TYR A 48 -5.85 -1.28 14.77
N LEU A 49 -6.61 -0.30 14.30
CA LEU A 49 -7.83 -0.49 13.52
C LEU A 49 -7.57 -0.45 12.00
N SER A 50 -6.37 -0.07 11.58
CA SER A 50 -6.04 0.11 10.17
C SER A 50 -5.85 -1.25 9.49
N GLU A 51 -6.57 -1.42 8.39
CA GLU A 51 -6.49 -2.56 7.50
C GLU A 51 -5.60 -2.23 6.29
N PRO A 52 -5.06 -3.25 5.59
CA PRO A 52 -4.18 -3.00 4.45
C PRO A 52 -4.85 -2.19 3.34
N VAL A 53 -6.17 -2.29 3.21
CA VAL A 53 -6.94 -1.46 2.29
C VAL A 53 -6.91 0.04 2.64
N ASP A 54 -6.85 0.39 3.93
CA ASP A 54 -6.77 1.78 4.37
C ASP A 54 -5.43 2.40 3.95
N VAL A 55 -4.34 1.67 4.18
CA VAL A 55 -2.97 2.10 3.82
C VAL A 55 -2.83 2.27 2.31
N TYR A 56 -3.44 1.36 1.54
CA TYR A 56 -3.46 1.48 0.08
C TYR A 56 -4.29 2.67 -0.41
N SER A 57 -5.42 2.96 0.22
CA SER A 57 -6.23 4.14 -0.13
C SER A 57 -5.44 5.44 0.12
N ASP A 58 -4.74 5.51 1.25
CA ASP A 58 -3.87 6.65 1.59
C ASP A 58 -2.72 6.83 0.59
N LEU A 59 -2.16 5.72 0.06
CA LEU A 59 -1.19 5.74 -1.02
C LEU A 59 -1.76 6.36 -2.31
N ILE A 60 -2.99 6.01 -2.69
CA ILE A 60 -3.65 6.58 -3.88
C ILE A 60 -3.81 8.10 -3.69
N ASP A 61 -4.38 8.51 -2.57
CA ASP A 61 -4.61 9.92 -2.24
C ASP A 61 -3.29 10.71 -2.21
N ALA A 62 -2.24 10.15 -1.62
CA ALA A 62 -0.92 10.77 -1.57
C ALA A 62 -0.26 10.87 -2.95
N CYS A 63 -0.45 9.86 -3.81
CA CYS A 63 0.03 9.87 -5.19
C CYS A 63 -0.69 10.95 -6.01
N GLU A 64 -2.00 11.10 -5.84
CA GLU A 64 -2.78 12.17 -6.49
C GLU A 64 -2.33 13.55 -5.99
N ALA A 65 -2.12 13.72 -4.69
CA ALA A 65 -1.67 14.97 -4.10
C ALA A 65 -0.24 15.37 -4.53
N ALA A 66 0.66 14.40 -4.75
CA ALA A 66 2.04 14.67 -5.17
C ALA A 66 2.17 15.07 -6.65
N ASN A 67 1.21 14.68 -7.49
CA ASN A 67 1.22 14.94 -8.94
C ASN A 67 0.40 16.18 -9.36
N HIS A 68 -0.05 16.99 -8.40
CA HIS A 68 -0.93 18.15 -8.61
C HIS A 68 -0.33 19.46 -8.10
#